data_AF-A0A950IG37-F1
#
_entry.id   AF-A0A950IG37-F1
#
_cell.length_a   1.000
_cell.length_b   1.000
_cell.length_c   1.000
_cell.angle_alpha   90.00
_cell.angle_beta   90.00
_cell.angle_gamma   90.00
#
_symmetry.space_group_name_H-M   'P 1'
#
loop_
_entity.id
_entity.type
_entity.pdbx_description
1 polymer ?
#
loop_
_entity_poly.entity_id
_entity_poly.type
_entity_poly.pdbx_seq_one_letter_code
_entity_poly.pdbx_strand_id
1 'polypeptide(L)'
;MRRLWAAAALAVAAVLFWAATSDAVYDLTSPPEFSWHVLARKAYSIVAFAVIGFTADKALEPSARPALRAAVLVALYSAAIEVVQFLDGSREGLIWNAVDVLCGAAGGWLGALVSRRSRERRATR
;
A
#
# COMPACT_ATOMS: atom_id res chain seq x y z
N MET A 1 -6.29 -21.09 -8.18
CA MET A 1 -5.61 -20.17 -7.22
C MET A 1 -5.74 -18.69 -7.57
N ARG A 2 -5.62 -18.26 -8.84
CA ARG A 2 -5.64 -16.82 -9.20
C ARG A 2 -6.89 -16.06 -8.73
N ARG A 3 -8.08 -16.66 -8.86
CA ARG A 3 -9.34 -16.08 -8.35
C ARG A 3 -9.34 -15.86 -6.84
N LEU A 4 -8.74 -16.78 -6.07
CA LEU A 4 -8.58 -16.63 -4.62
C LEU A 4 -7.63 -15.49 -4.27
N TRP A 5 -6.52 -15.37 -5.00
CA TRP A 5 -5.60 -14.24 -4.84
C TRP A 5 -6.21 -12.91 -5.26
N ALA A 6 -7.05 -12.87 -6.30
CA ALA A 6 -7.79 -11.68 -6.68
C ALA A 6 -8.79 -11.28 -5.58
N ALA A 7 -9.55 -12.23 -5.03
CA ALA A 7 -10.43 -11.97 -3.90
C ALA A 7 -9.65 -11.46 -2.67
N ALA A 8 -8.51 -12.07 -2.35
CA ALA A 8 -7.65 -11.63 -1.26
C ALA A 8 -7.08 -10.22 -1.51
N ALA A 9 -6.61 -9.92 -2.72
CA ALA A 9 -6.08 -8.61 -3.08
C ALA A 9 -7.17 -7.52 -2.97
N LEU A 10 -8.38 -7.80 -3.45
CA LEU A 10 -9.52 -6.90 -3.34
C LEU A 10 -9.93 -6.68 -1.88
N ALA A 11 -10.01 -7.74 -1.08
CA ALA A 11 -10.36 -7.63 0.34
C ALA A 11 -9.31 -6.84 1.12
N VAL A 12 -8.02 -7.14 0.92
CA VAL A 12 -6.91 -6.41 1.55
C VAL A 12 -6.92 -4.94 1.14
N ALA A 13 -7.08 -4.65 -0.15
CA ALA A 13 -7.17 -3.28 -0.64
C ALA A 13 -8.38 -2.56 -0.02
N ALA A 14 -9.57 -3.16 0.00
CA ALA A 14 -10.74 -2.51 0.58
C ALA A 14 -10.56 -2.20 2.08
N VAL A 15 -10.04 -3.14 2.86
CA VAL A 15 -9.80 -2.96 4.30
C VAL A 15 -8.75 -1.87 4.54
N LEU A 16 -7.64 -1.90 3.81
CA LEU A 16 -6.58 -0.90 3.98
C LEU A 16 -6.99 0.48 3.46
N PHE A 17 -7.88 0.54 2.47
CA PHE A 17 -8.41 1.80 1.96
C PHE A 17 -9.26 2.45 3.05
N TRP A 18 -10.24 1.70 3.57
CA TRP A 18 -11.08 2.13 4.68
C TRP A 18 -10.25 2.55 5.90
N ALA A 19 -9.23 1.75 6.25
CA ALA A 19 -8.36 2.06 7.38
C ALA A 19 -7.57 3.36 7.15
N ALA A 20 -7.11 3.63 5.93
CA ALA A 20 -6.38 4.84 5.61
C ALA A 20 -7.26 6.10 5.58
N THR A 21 -8.55 5.96 5.30
CA THR A 21 -9.52 7.08 5.25
C THR A 21 -10.35 7.19 6.54
N SER A 22 -9.96 6.54 7.63
CA SER A 22 -10.70 6.53 8.89
C SER A 22 -9.99 7.33 9.97
N ASP A 23 -10.64 8.37 10.48
CA ASP A 23 -10.13 9.20 11.58
C ASP A 23 -9.83 8.36 12.84
N ALA A 24 -10.69 7.38 13.14
CA ALA A 24 -10.49 6.50 14.29
C ALA A 24 -9.19 5.68 14.20
N VAL A 25 -8.84 5.22 12.99
CA VAL A 25 -7.58 4.50 12.75
C VAL A 25 -6.41 5.47 12.77
N TYR A 26 -6.59 6.67 12.22
CA TYR A 26 -5.59 7.74 12.26
C TYR A 26 -5.18 8.07 13.70
N ASP A 27 -6.16 8.36 14.57
CA ASP A 27 -5.93 8.72 15.97
C ASP A 27 -5.24 7.59 16.75
N LEU A 28 -5.63 6.35 16.49
CA LEU A 28 -5.04 5.17 17.13
C LEU A 28 -3.58 4.94 16.72
N THR A 29 -3.23 5.22 15.46
CA THR A 29 -1.91 4.89 14.88
C THR A 29 -0.95 6.08 14.83
N SER A 30 -1.43 7.28 15.14
CA SER A 30 -0.60 8.50 15.15
C SER A 30 -0.92 9.43 16.33
N PRO A 31 -0.87 8.92 17.58
CA PRO A 31 -1.21 9.73 18.75
C PRO A 31 -0.29 10.96 18.85
N PRO A 32 -0.84 12.18 19.06
CA PRO A 32 -0.09 13.43 19.02
C PRO A 32 0.97 13.55 20.14
N GLU A 33 0.82 12.77 21.21
CA GLU A 33 1.81 12.70 22.30
C GLU A 33 3.13 12.02 21.87
N PHE A 34 3.12 11.29 20.75
CA PHE A 34 4.30 10.60 20.25
C PHE A 34 5.05 11.44 19.21
N SER A 35 6.22 11.97 19.57
CA SER A 35 6.98 12.92 18.74
C SER A 35 7.37 12.44 17.33
N TRP A 36 7.37 11.12 17.10
CA TRP A 36 7.71 10.51 15.80
C TRP A 36 6.50 9.95 15.06
N HIS A 37 5.27 10.33 15.46
CA HIS A 37 4.03 9.78 14.92
C HIS A 37 3.92 9.93 13.39
N VAL A 38 4.37 11.03 12.81
CA VAL A 38 4.41 11.23 11.36
C VAL A 38 5.29 10.19 10.67
N LEU A 39 6.53 10.01 11.15
CA LEU A 39 7.46 9.05 10.56
C LEU A 39 6.97 7.62 10.71
N ALA A 40 6.44 7.27 11.89
CA ALA A 40 5.85 5.97 12.15
C ALA A 40 4.69 5.67 11.20
N ARG A 41 3.80 6.65 10.97
CA ARG A 41 2.68 6.54 10.02
C ARG A 41 3.17 6.25 8.59
N LYS A 42 4.21 6.94 8.12
CA LYS A 42 4.78 6.68 6.78
C LYS A 42 5.46 5.30 6.71
N ALA A 43 6.04 4.81 7.80
CA ALA A 43 6.59 3.45 7.84
C ALA A 43 5.47 2.39 7.80
N TYR A 44 4.40 2.58 8.57
CA TYR A 44 3.23 1.70 8.54
C TYR A 44 2.57 1.67 7.15
N SER A 45 2.45 2.82 6.48
CA SER A 45 1.87 2.88 5.14
C SER A 45 2.71 2.09 4.14
N ILE A 46 4.04 2.20 4.14
CA ILE A 46 4.93 1.40 3.27
C ILE A 46 4.69 -0.10 3.48
N VAL A 47 4.56 -0.56 4.73
CA VAL A 47 4.29 -1.98 5.03
C VAL A 47 2.91 -2.39 4.52
N ALA A 48 1.88 -1.60 4.78
CA ALA A 48 0.52 -1.86 4.29
C ALA A 48 0.48 -1.94 2.75
N PHE A 49 1.11 -0.98 2.08
CA PHE A 49 1.26 -0.92 0.63
C PHE A 49 2.08 -2.09 0.07
N ALA A 50 3.05 -2.62 0.83
CA ALA A 50 3.76 -3.85 0.46
C ALA A 50 2.86 -5.08 0.49
N VAL A 51 1.91 -5.16 1.42
CA VAL A 51 0.91 -6.24 1.42
C VAL A 51 0.00 -6.14 0.20
N ILE A 52 -0.43 -4.93 -0.18
CA ILE A 52 -1.20 -4.70 -1.41
C ILE A 52 -0.38 -5.10 -2.64
N GLY A 53 0.86 -4.61 -2.78
CA GLY A 53 1.75 -4.96 -3.89
C GLY A 53 1.99 -6.46 -4.02
N PHE A 54 2.19 -7.15 -2.89
CA PHE A 54 2.36 -8.61 -2.84
C PHE A 54 1.11 -9.34 -3.32
N THR A 55 -0.06 -9.01 -2.76
CA THR A 55 -1.32 -9.69 -3.10
C THR A 55 -1.74 -9.41 -4.54
N ALA A 56 -1.57 -8.17 -5.02
CA ALA A 56 -1.80 -7.79 -6.41
C ALA A 56 -0.89 -8.56 -7.38
N ASP A 57 0.40 -8.70 -7.07
CA ASP A 57 1.34 -9.48 -7.90
C ASP A 57 1.00 -10.99 -7.95
N LYS A 58 0.36 -11.54 -6.90
CA LYS A 58 -0.17 -12.91 -6.91
C LYS A 58 -1.47 -13.05 -7.71
N ALA A 59 -2.27 -11.99 -7.75
CA ALA A 59 -3.56 -11.96 -8.43
C ALA A 59 -3.44 -11.74 -9.94
N LEU A 60 -2.46 -10.94 -10.36
CA LEU A 60 -2.25 -10.56 -11.75
C LEU A 60 -1.42 -11.59 -12.52
N GLU A 61 -1.52 -11.54 -13.84
CA GLU A 61 -0.70 -12.36 -14.74
C GLU A 61 0.78 -11.97 -14.66
N PRO A 62 1.70 -12.88 -15.04
CA PRO A 62 3.13 -12.57 -15.10
C PRO A 62 3.41 -11.31 -15.95
N SER A 63 4.37 -10.52 -15.53
CA SER A 63 4.82 -9.32 -16.24
C SER A 63 6.34 -9.33 -16.35
N ALA A 64 6.87 -8.74 -17.41
CA ALA A 64 8.31 -8.51 -17.56
C ALA A 64 8.85 -7.52 -16.50
N ARG A 65 8.00 -6.63 -15.98
CA ARG A 65 8.37 -5.59 -15.00
C ARG A 65 7.42 -5.60 -13.79
N PRO A 66 7.35 -6.71 -13.03
CA PRO A 66 6.35 -6.88 -11.98
C PRO A 66 6.49 -5.85 -10.85
N ALA A 67 7.73 -5.51 -10.48
CA ALA A 67 8.01 -4.53 -9.43
C ALA A 67 7.59 -3.10 -9.83
N LEU A 68 7.86 -2.69 -11.08
CA LEU A 68 7.39 -1.40 -11.59
C LEU A 68 5.86 -1.36 -11.70
N ARG A 69 5.24 -2.43 -12.21
CA ARG A 69 3.77 -2.53 -12.28
C ARG A 69 3.14 -2.37 -10.90
N ALA A 70 3.66 -3.06 -9.90
CA ALA A 70 3.17 -2.97 -8.53
C ALA A 70 3.41 -1.57 -7.93
N ALA A 71 4.58 -0.96 -8.17
CA ALA A 71 4.86 0.40 -7.74
C ALA A 71 3.84 1.40 -8.30
N VAL A 72 3.59 1.37 -9.62
CA VAL A 72 2.62 2.27 -10.27
C VAL A 72 1.20 2.01 -9.77
N LEU A 73 0.77 0.74 -9.68
CA LEU A 73 -0.57 0.40 -9.23
C LEU A 73 -0.82 0.90 -7.79
N VAL A 74 0.14 0.68 -6.89
CA VAL A 74 -0.03 1.08 -5.48
C VAL A 74 0.16 2.59 -5.30
N ALA A 75 0.96 3.25 -6.14
CA ALA A 75 1.01 4.72 -6.19
C ALA A 75 -0.34 5.33 -6.59
N LEU A 76 -1.01 4.78 -7.61
CA LEU A 76 -2.35 5.22 -8.02
C LEU A 76 -3.39 4.95 -6.93
N TYR A 77 -3.30 3.80 -6.27
CA TYR A 77 -4.15 3.47 -5.13
C TYR A 77 -3.93 4.45 -3.96
N SER A 78 -2.69 4.80 -3.65
CA SER A 78 -2.37 5.82 -2.64
C SER A 78 -2.89 7.20 -3.04
N ALA A 79 -2.76 7.59 -4.31
CA ALA A 79 -3.32 8.86 -4.79
C ALA A 79 -4.85 8.91 -4.65
N ALA A 80 -5.55 7.78 -4.82
CA ALA A 80 -6.98 7.70 -4.58
C ALA A 80 -7.35 7.89 -3.10
N ILE A 81 -6.53 7.39 -2.16
CA ILE A 81 -6.70 7.65 -0.72
C ILE A 81 -6.59 9.15 -0.45
N GLU A 82 -5.57 9.81 -0.98
CA GLU A 82 -5.38 11.27 -0.81
C GLU A 82 -6.57 12.07 -1.33
N VAL A 83 -7.16 11.66 -2.47
CA VAL A 83 -8.37 12.31 -3.00
C VAL A 83 -9.54 12.17 -2.03
N VAL A 84 -9.75 10.98 -1.44
CA VAL A 84 -10.83 10.78 -0.47
C VAL A 84 -10.58 11.57 0.81
N GLN A 85 -9.36 11.52 1.35
CA GLN A 85 -9.00 12.31 2.53
C GLN A 85 -9.19 13.82 2.30
N PHE A 86 -8.86 14.32 1.11
CA PHE A 86 -9.11 15.71 0.75
C PHE A 86 -10.62 16.04 0.75
N LEU A 87 -11.45 15.16 0.19
CA LEU A 87 -12.91 15.33 0.20
C LEU A 87 -13.51 15.27 1.62
N ASP A 88 -12.92 14.48 2.51
CA ASP A 88 -13.30 14.38 3.92
C ASP A 88 -12.75 15.55 4.78
N GLY A 89 -12.06 16.50 4.15
CA GLY A 89 -11.63 17.75 4.79
C GLY A 89 -10.20 17.75 5.33
N SER A 90 -9.39 16.73 5.04
CA SER A 90 -7.96 16.74 5.32
C SER A 90 -7.28 17.92 4.61
N ARG A 91 -6.47 18.67 5.37
CA ARG A 91 -5.72 19.82 4.87
C ARG A 91 -4.21 19.54 4.83
N GLU A 92 -3.79 18.29 4.60
CA GLU A 92 -2.39 18.01 4.31
C GLU A 92 -1.96 18.77 3.03
N GLY A 93 -0.76 19.37 3.06
CA GLY A 93 -0.26 20.15 1.93
C GLY A 93 0.21 19.25 0.79
N LEU A 94 0.18 19.76 -0.46
CA LEU A 94 0.54 19.01 -1.69
C LEU A 94 1.84 18.19 -1.58
N ILE A 95 2.85 18.70 -0.85
CA ILE A 95 4.12 18.02 -0.63
C ILE A 95 3.93 16.72 0.17
N TRP A 96 3.11 16.74 1.21
CA TRP A 96 2.85 15.57 2.05
C TRP A 96 2.08 14.50 1.29
N ASN A 97 1.07 14.90 0.50
CA ASN A 97 0.33 13.98 -0.36
C ASN A 97 1.26 13.31 -1.40
N ALA A 98 2.23 14.07 -1.94
CA ALA A 98 3.24 13.50 -2.83
C ALA A 98 4.13 12.47 -2.10
N VAL A 99 4.50 12.74 -0.84
CA VAL A 99 5.24 11.78 -0.01
C VAL A 99 4.42 10.51 0.22
N ASP A 100 3.11 10.59 0.47
CA ASP A 100 2.25 9.41 0.62
C ASP A 100 2.19 8.57 -0.64
N VAL A 101 2.02 9.20 -1.80
CA VAL A 101 2.04 8.51 -3.09
C VAL A 101 3.38 7.80 -3.33
N LEU A 102 4.49 8.43 -2.95
CA LEU A 102 5.82 7.81 -3.01
C LEU A 102 5.97 6.63 -2.04
N CYS A 103 5.40 6.72 -0.83
CA CYS A 103 5.30 5.59 0.09
C CYS A 103 4.48 4.44 -0.52
N GLY A 104 3.38 4.76 -1.21
CA GLY A 104 2.60 3.82 -2.02
C GLY A 104 3.45 3.09 -3.06
N ALA A 105 4.18 3.86 -3.86
CA ALA A 105 5.09 3.30 -4.88
C ALA A 105 6.15 2.38 -4.27
N ALA A 106 6.80 2.83 -3.18
CA ALA A 106 7.84 2.08 -2.49
C ALA A 106 7.30 0.77 -1.90
N GLY A 107 6.15 0.82 -1.21
CA GLY A 107 5.48 -0.36 -0.69
C GLY A 107 5.12 -1.34 -1.81
N GLY A 108 4.46 -0.87 -2.86
CA GLY A 108 4.10 -1.70 -4.02
C GLY A 108 5.30 -2.42 -4.64
N TRP A 109 6.41 -1.70 -4.84
CA TRP A 109 7.67 -2.26 -5.32
C TRP A 109 8.23 -3.35 -4.39
N LEU A 110 8.29 -3.08 -3.08
CA LEU A 110 8.76 -4.04 -2.06
C LEU A 110 7.91 -5.32 -2.05
N GLY A 111 6.58 -5.18 -2.08
CA GLY A 111 5.65 -6.29 -2.09
C GLY A 111 5.87 -7.25 -3.25
N ALA A 112 6.07 -6.70 -4.46
CA ALA A 112 6.37 -7.50 -5.64
C ALA A 112 7.74 -8.21 -5.56
N LEU A 113 8.76 -7.58 -5.00
CA LEU A 113 10.06 -8.24 -4.78
C LEU A 113 9.97 -9.42 -3.81
N VAL A 114 9.21 -9.27 -2.72
CA VAL A 114 8.97 -10.36 -1.77
C VAL A 114 8.20 -11.50 -2.43
N SER A 115 7.20 -11.19 -3.27
CA SER A 115 6.46 -12.21 -4.02
C SER A 115 7.36 -13.00 -4.97
N ARG A 116 8.27 -12.33 -5.67
CA ARG A 116 9.26 -12.98 -6.55
C ARG A 116 10.18 -13.92 -5.80
N ARG A 117 10.83 -13.44 -4.72
CA ARG A 117 11.70 -14.27 -3.89
C ARG A 117 10.97 -15.49 -3.33
N SER A 118 9.70 -15.33 -2.98
CA SER A 118 8.85 -16.43 -2.49
C SER A 118 8.56 -17.48 -3.57
N ARG A 119 8.45 -17.08 -4.85
CA ARG A 119 8.28 -18.02 -5.98
C ARG A 119 9.59 -18.75 -6.27
N GLU A 120 10.72 -18.03 -6.29
CA GLU A 120 12.06 -18.61 -6.51
C GLU A 120 12.37 -19.69 -5.46
N ARG A 121 12.15 -19.42 -4.18
CA ARG A 121 12.37 -20.40 -3.09
C ARG A 121 11.49 -21.65 -3.18
N ARG A 122 10.32 -21.56 -3.81
CA ARG A 122 9.44 -22.72 -4.02
C ARG A 122 9.86 -23.56 -5.21
N ALA A 123 10.56 -22.98 -6.20
CA ALA A 123 11.07 -23.71 -7.35
C ALA A 123 12.34 -24.52 -7.04
N THR A 124 13.06 -24.16 -5.98
CA THR A 124 14.29 -24.84 -5.54
C THR A 124 14.06 -25.91 -4.44
N ARG A 125 12.82 -26.17 -4.07
CA ARG A 125 12.42 -27.22 -3.10
C ARG A 125 11.64 -28.29 -3.83
#